data_AF-A0A7Z9XIW4-F1
#
_entry.id   AF-A0A7Z9XIW4-F1
#
_cell.length_a   1.000
_cell.length_b   1.000
_cell.length_c   1.000
_cell.angle_alpha   90.00
_cell.angle_beta   90.00
_cell.angle_gamma   90.00
#
_symmetry.space_group_name_H-M   'P 1'
#
loop_
_entity.id
_entity.type
_entity.pdbx_description
1 polymer ?
#
loop_
_entity_poly.entity_id
_entity_poly.type
_entity_poly.pdbx_seq_one_letter_code
_entity_poly.pdbx_strand_id
1 'polypeptide(L)'
;MNAKKQKTLAVLTGGGDVPGLNPTIKMVVRRAIDKGWRVLGFRRGWAGPLRYNHDDPSSWGQWVLELNEKMVRTIDRTGGTFLHTSRTHPSRVKPGHLPDFLHPDDFPR
;
A
#
# COMPACT_ATOMS: atom_id res chain seq x y z
N MET A 1 -1.80 -31.94 7.60
CA MET A 1 -0.97 -30.83 8.13
C MET A 1 -1.76 -29.54 7.95
N ASN A 2 -2.21 -28.89 9.02
CA ASN A 2 -2.94 -27.62 8.90
C ASN A 2 -1.94 -26.51 8.57
N ALA A 3 -1.96 -26.02 7.33
CA ALA A 3 -1.21 -24.82 6.95
C ALA A 3 -1.71 -23.65 7.79
N LYS A 4 -0.89 -23.17 8.72
CA LYS A 4 -1.21 -22.00 9.54
C LYS A 4 -1.36 -20.81 8.59
N LYS A 5 -2.56 -20.23 8.50
CA LYS A 5 -2.84 -19.10 7.60
C LYS A 5 -1.82 -17.99 7.82
N GLN A 6 -1.03 -17.68 6.80
CA GLN A 6 -0.03 -16.63 6.85
C GLN A 6 -0.74 -15.27 7.00
N LYS A 7 -0.33 -14.47 7.98
CA LYS A 7 -0.89 -13.11 8.14
C LYS A 7 -0.33 -12.18 7.06
N THR A 8 -1.14 -11.21 6.63
CA THR A 8 -0.74 -10.20 5.65
C THR A 8 -0.88 -8.81 6.26
N LEU A 9 0.16 -7.99 6.11
CA LEU A 9 0.19 -6.58 6.51
C LEU A 9 0.31 -5.72 5.26
N ALA A 10 -0.54 -4.71 5.11
CA ALA A 10 -0.41 -3.71 4.06
C ALA A 10 0.04 -2.36 4.65
N VAL A 11 0.99 -1.69 3.98
CA VAL A 11 1.54 -0.40 4.37
C VAL A 11 1.24 0.63 3.29
N LEU A 12 0.83 1.83 3.70
CA LEU A 12 0.72 3.00 2.83
C LEU A 12 1.25 4.22 3.58
N THR A 13 1.69 5.24 2.84
CA THR A 13 2.07 6.53 3.40
C THR A 13 1.03 7.58 3.00
N GLY A 14 0.40 8.18 4.00
CA GLY A 14 -0.58 9.26 3.82
C GLY A 14 0.04 10.62 4.16
N GLY A 15 -0.37 11.66 3.43
CA GLY A 15 0.06 13.04 3.71
C GLY A 15 1.25 13.49 2.89
N GLY A 16 2.15 14.28 3.48
CA GLY A 16 3.35 14.79 2.82
C GLY A 16 4.59 13.91 3.03
N ASP A 17 5.59 14.12 2.19
CA ASP A 17 6.88 13.42 2.30
C ASP A 17 7.73 14.02 3.42
N VAL A 18 8.22 13.16 4.30
CA VAL A 18 9.14 13.51 5.39
C VAL A 18 10.27 12.48 5.46
N PRO A 19 11.48 12.84 5.94
CA PRO A 19 12.64 11.94 5.92
C PRO A 19 12.47 10.66 6.75
N GLY A 20 11.54 10.62 7.70
CA GLY A 20 11.32 9.46 8.59
C GLY A 20 10.50 8.31 7.98
N LEU A 21 9.87 8.48 6.82
CA LEU A 21 8.94 7.47 6.28
C LEU A 21 9.65 6.21 5.80
N ASN A 22 10.73 6.35 5.01
CA ASN A 22 11.47 5.19 4.51
C ASN A 22 12.10 4.32 5.62
N PRO A 23 12.77 4.89 6.64
CA PRO A 23 13.23 4.11 7.79
C PRO A 23 12.09 3.38 8.51
N THR A 24 10.93 4.04 8.67
CA THR A 24 9.75 3.43 9.30
C THR A 24 9.24 2.23 8.50
N ILE A 25 9.09 2.38 7.18
CA ILE A 25 8.66 1.28 6.30
C ILE A 25 9.66 0.12 6.39
N LYS A 26 10.96 0.39 6.34
CA LYS A 26 12.01 -0.63 6.48
C LYS A 26 11.86 -1.41 7.79
N MET A 27 11.67 -0.73 8.92
CA MET A 27 11.51 -1.39 10.22
C MET A 27 10.23 -2.23 10.31
N VAL A 28 9.11 -1.72 9.81
CA VAL A 28 7.83 -2.45 9.77
C VAL A 28 7.96 -3.72 8.93
N VAL A 29 8.55 -3.61 7.73
CA VAL A 29 8.75 -4.74 6.82
C VAL A 29 9.64 -5.80 7.46
N ARG A 30 10.80 -5.43 8.01
CA ARG A 30 11.71 -6.37 8.68
C ARG A 30 10.99 -7.09 9.83
N ARG A 31 10.29 -6.35 10.70
CA ARG A 31 9.60 -6.94 11.85
C ARG A 31 8.45 -7.86 11.47
N ALA A 32 7.75 -7.57 10.38
CA ALA A 32 6.69 -8.42 9.85
C ALA A 32 7.25 -9.71 9.24
N ILE A 33 8.35 -9.62 8.48
CA ILE A 33 9.05 -10.78 7.91
C ILE A 33 9.58 -11.69 9.02
N ASP A 34 10.17 -11.14 10.10
CA ASP A 34 10.61 -11.92 11.28
C ASP A 34 9.47 -12.71 11.93
N LYS A 35 8.22 -12.23 11.80
CA LYS A 35 7.01 -12.90 12.29
C LYS A 35 6.41 -13.88 11.29
N GLY A 36 7.03 -14.06 10.12
CA GLY A 36 6.55 -14.87 9.01
C GLY A 36 5.36 -14.28 8.26
N TRP A 37 5.14 -12.95 8.34
CA TRP A 37 4.01 -12.29 7.68
C TRP A 37 4.38 -11.90 6.24
N ARG A 38 3.38 -11.93 5.35
CA ARG A 38 3.47 -11.35 4.02
C ARG A 38 3.25 -9.84 4.13
N VAL A 39 4.05 -9.03 3.43
CA VAL A 39 3.93 -7.57 3.49
C VAL A 39 3.64 -7.00 2.11
N LEU A 40 2.60 -6.17 2.03
CA LEU A 40 2.21 -5.42 0.83
C LEU A 40 2.44 -3.93 1.06
N GLY A 41 2.86 -3.21 0.03
CA GLY A 41 3.03 -1.76 0.02
C GLY A 41 2.11 -1.14 -1.02
N PHE A 42 1.14 -0.34 -0.60
CA PHE A 42 0.33 0.45 -1.51
C PHE A 42 1.11 1.68 -1.96
N ARG A 43 1.11 1.91 -3.26
CA ARG A 43 1.76 3.05 -3.89
C ARG A 43 0.84 4.27 -3.87
N ARG A 44 1.42 5.46 -3.78
CA ARG A 44 0.70 6.76 -3.87
C ARG A 44 -0.35 6.91 -2.76
N GLY A 45 -0.04 6.46 -1.55
CA GLY A 45 -0.94 6.58 -0.39
C GLY A 45 -2.35 6.03 -0.66
N TRP A 46 -3.38 6.78 -0.27
CA TRP A 46 -4.79 6.38 -0.41
C TRP A 46 -5.27 6.22 -1.86
N ALA A 47 -4.55 6.75 -2.87
CA ALA A 47 -4.86 6.46 -4.26
C ALA A 47 -4.59 4.99 -4.62
N GLY A 48 -3.66 4.34 -3.93
CA GLY A 48 -3.33 2.92 -4.12
C GLY A 48 -4.53 2.02 -3.90
N PRO A 49 -5.10 1.96 -2.67
CA PRO A 49 -6.29 1.17 -2.40
C PRO A 49 -7.49 1.58 -3.25
N LEU A 50 -7.67 2.88 -3.50
CA LEU A 50 -8.80 3.37 -4.31
C LEU A 50 -8.76 2.85 -5.75
N ARG A 51 -7.56 2.73 -6.35
CA ARG A 51 -7.38 2.35 -7.77
C ARG A 51 -6.95 0.90 -7.96
N TYR A 52 -6.74 0.17 -6.88
CA TYR A 52 -6.44 -1.26 -6.93
C TYR A 52 -7.69 -2.03 -7.35
N ASN A 53 -7.69 -2.55 -8.58
CA ASN A 53 -8.72 -3.43 -9.07
C ASN A 53 -8.29 -4.89 -8.86
N HIS A 54 -8.99 -5.60 -7.97
CA HIS A 54 -8.72 -7.01 -7.72
C HIS A 54 -8.94 -7.87 -8.98
N ASP A 55 -9.92 -7.52 -9.81
CA ASP A 55 -10.33 -8.32 -10.98
C ASP A 55 -9.51 -8.00 -12.24
N ASP A 56 -8.56 -7.06 -12.15
CA ASP A 56 -7.58 -6.76 -13.18
C ASP A 56 -6.14 -6.96 -12.67
N PRO A 57 -5.61 -8.21 -12.75
CA PRO A 57 -4.24 -8.53 -12.35
C PRO A 57 -3.15 -7.73 -13.07
N SER A 58 -3.43 -7.23 -14.28
CA SER A 58 -2.46 -6.45 -15.05
C SER A 58 -2.19 -5.08 -14.41
N SER A 59 -3.16 -4.54 -13.66
CA SER A 59 -3.06 -3.26 -12.96
C SER A 59 -2.33 -3.33 -11.61
N TRP A 60 -2.21 -4.53 -11.01
CA TRP A 60 -1.80 -4.68 -9.61
C TRP A 60 -0.44 -4.02 -9.32
N GLY A 61 0.57 -4.26 -10.16
CA GLY A 61 1.91 -3.72 -9.97
C GLY A 61 1.98 -2.18 -10.02
N GLN A 62 0.96 -1.52 -10.56
CA GLN A 62 0.88 -0.06 -10.55
C GLN A 62 0.53 0.49 -9.16
N TRP A 63 -0.23 -0.27 -8.36
CA TRP A 63 -0.83 0.19 -7.10
C TRP A 63 -0.34 -0.54 -5.87
N VAL A 64 0.14 -1.78 -5.99
CA VAL A 64 0.58 -2.64 -4.89
C VAL A 64 1.90 -3.31 -5.24
N LEU A 65 2.82 -3.34 -4.28
CA LEU A 65 4.07 -4.07 -4.36
C LEU A 65 4.19 -5.04 -3.19
N GLU A 66 4.69 -6.25 -3.43
CA GLU A 66 5.10 -7.12 -2.34
C GLU A 66 6.45 -6.66 -1.79
N LEU A 67 6.49 -6.36 -0.50
CA LEU A 67 7.69 -5.83 0.17
C LEU A 67 8.48 -6.97 0.79
N ASN A 68 9.74 -7.07 0.41
CA ASN A 68 10.70 -8.02 0.95
C ASN A 68 11.95 -7.30 1.48
N GLU A 69 12.79 -8.04 2.20
CA GLU A 69 14.01 -7.50 2.81
C GLU A 69 14.96 -6.86 1.79
N LYS A 70 15.09 -7.46 0.60
CA LYS A 70 15.94 -6.91 -0.48
C LYS A 70 15.43 -5.56 -0.96
N MET A 71 14.11 -5.41 -1.12
CA MET A 71 13.48 -4.18 -1.59
C MET A 71 13.67 -3.01 -0.61
N VAL A 72 13.58 -3.26 0.70
CA VAL A 72 13.71 -2.20 1.72
C VAL A 72 15.13 -1.99 2.24
N ARG A 73 16.14 -2.66 1.67
CA ARG A 73 17.51 -2.66 2.21
C ARG A 73 18.12 -1.26 2.29
N THR A 74 17.88 -0.42 1.29
CA THR A 74 18.58 0.86 1.11
C THR A 74 17.66 2.08 1.12
N ILE A 75 16.34 1.90 1.27
CA ILE A 75 15.36 3.00 1.19
C ILE A 75 15.54 4.02 2.32
N ASP A 76 16.06 3.60 3.47
CA ASP A 76 16.34 4.44 4.63
C ASP A 76 17.41 5.51 4.36
N ARG A 77 18.12 5.41 3.23
CA ARG A 77 19.14 6.38 2.79
C ARG A 77 18.57 7.49 1.91
N THR A 78 17.29 7.41 1.53
CA THR A 78 16.63 8.41 0.68
C THR A 78 15.53 9.12 1.43
N GLY A 79 15.37 10.42 1.14
CA GLY A 79 14.28 11.24 1.66
C GLY A 79 12.91 10.84 1.10
N GLY A 80 11.85 11.27 1.78
CA GLY A 80 10.46 11.02 1.39
C GLY A 80 10.06 9.56 1.58
N THR A 81 9.23 9.05 0.66
CA THR A 81 8.73 7.67 0.69
C THR A 81 8.86 6.98 -0.65
N PHE A 82 9.49 5.80 -0.69
CA PHE A 82 9.65 5.02 -1.93
C PHE A 82 8.31 4.47 -2.45
N LEU A 83 7.28 4.39 -1.60
CA LEU A 83 5.92 4.04 -2.00
C LEU A 83 5.20 5.20 -2.68
N HIS A 84 5.72 6.43 -2.60
CA HIS A 84 5.06 7.68 -2.95
C HIS A 84 3.78 7.94 -2.15
N THR A 85 3.39 9.20 -2.06
CA THR A 85 2.15 9.64 -1.38
C THR A 85 1.13 10.21 -2.37
N SER A 86 -0.10 10.42 -1.90
CA SER A 86 -1.09 11.27 -2.55
C SER A 86 -1.89 12.05 -1.51
N ARG A 87 -2.55 13.13 -1.95
CA ARG A 87 -3.51 13.89 -1.13
C ARG A 87 -4.93 13.32 -1.23
N THR A 88 -5.07 12.07 -1.64
CA THR A 88 -6.37 11.40 -1.79
C THR A 88 -7.03 11.26 -0.43
N HIS A 89 -8.25 11.76 -0.32
CA HIS A 89 -9.09 11.60 0.86
C HIS A 89 -10.15 10.54 0.55
N PRO A 90 -10.01 9.30 1.06
CA PRO A 90 -10.83 8.17 0.62
C PRO A 90 -12.33 8.38 0.86
N SER A 91 -12.71 9.05 1.95
CA SER A 91 -14.13 9.33 2.24
C SER A 91 -14.71 10.57 1.54
N ARG A 92 -13.93 11.27 0.71
CA ARG A 92 -14.37 12.50 0.01
C ARG A 92 -14.04 12.47 -1.48
N VAL A 93 -13.94 11.28 -2.07
CA VAL A 93 -13.72 11.11 -3.51
C VAL A 93 -15.01 11.53 -4.23
N LYS A 94 -14.91 12.47 -5.16
CA LYS A 94 -16.04 12.89 -6.00
C LYS A 94 -16.41 11.76 -6.96
N PRO A 95 -17.70 11.55 -7.30
CA PRO A 95 -18.11 10.48 -8.22
C PRO A 95 -17.35 10.47 -9.55
N GLY A 96 -17.09 11.63 -10.17
CA GLY A 96 -16.31 11.71 -11.41
C GLY A 96 -14.82 11.39 -11.30
N HIS A 97 -14.31 11.12 -10.09
CA HIS A 97 -12.93 10.68 -9.85
C HIS A 97 -12.84 9.24 -9.33
N LEU A 98 -13.99 8.57 -9.14
CA LEU A 98 -14.01 7.14 -8.86
C LEU A 98 -13.54 6.39 -10.10
N PRO A 99 -12.75 5.32 -9.94
CA PRO A 99 -12.49 4.39 -11.03
C PRO A 99 -13.79 3.75 -11.51
N ASP A 100 -13.84 3.41 -12.80
CA ASP A 100 -15.03 2.86 -13.45
C ASP A 100 -15.54 1.55 -12.81
N PHE A 101 -14.66 0.81 -12.13
CA PHE A 101 -14.99 -0.44 -11.44
C PHE A 101 -15.54 -0.25 -10.01
N LEU A 102 -15.62 0.99 -9.50
CA LEU A 102 -16.22 1.31 -8.20
C LEU A 102 -17.52 2.08 -8.40
N HIS A 103 -18.66 1.46 -8.15
CA HIS A 103 -19.94 2.14 -8.21
C HIS A 103 -20.37 2.62 -6.83
N PRO A 104 -20.84 3.87 -6.68
CA PRO A 104 -21.33 4.39 -5.40
C PRO A 104 -22.41 3.51 -4.74
N ASP A 105 -23.19 2.79 -5.55
CA ASP A 105 -24.26 1.91 -5.10
C ASP A 105 -23.73 0.61 -4.45
N ASP A 106 -22.45 0.27 -4.63
CA ASP A 106 -21.82 -0.92 -4.05
C ASP A 106 -21.49 -0.73 -2.54
N PHE A 107 -21.58 0.50 -2.03
CA PHE A 107 -21.17 0.83 -0.66
C PHE A 107 -22.38 1.12 0.24
N PRO A 108 -22.38 0.62 1.49
CA PRO A 108 -23.44 0.91 2.44
C PRO A 108 -23.50 2.41 2.75
N ARG A 109 -24.73 2.93 2.85
CA ARG A 109 -25.02 4.34 3.16
C ARG A 109 -24.79 4.69 4.63
#